data_AF-A0A8J6JWI8-F1
#
_entry.id   AF-A0A8J6JWI8-F1
#
_cell.length_a   1.000
_cell.length_b   1.000
_cell.length_c   1.000
_cell.angle_alpha   90.00
_cell.angle_beta   90.00
_cell.angle_gamma   90.00
#
_symmetry.space_group_name_H-M   'P 1'
#
loop_
_entity.id
_entity.type
_entity.pdbx_description
1 polymer ?
#
loop_
_entity_poly.entity_id
_entity_poly.type
_entity_poly.pdbx_seq_one_letter_code
_entity_poly.pdbx_strand_id
1 'polypeptide(L)' 'MHVPEDVHVGKVAIVEGEYLKLKRHSTEDAHHHWIPLSWIEKVTDKGVFLNKNVEEYMWGRLDKSPVH' A
#
# COMPACT_ATOMS: atom_id res chain seq x y z
N MET A 1 13.24 -8.33 -22.15
CA MET A 1 13.22 -7.57 -20.90
C MET A 1 12.18 -8.23 -20.01
N HIS A 2 12.58 -8.79 -18.87
CA HIS A 2 11.63 -9.34 -17.90
C HIS A 2 11.03 -8.13 -17.18
N VAL A 3 9.73 -7.87 -17.41
CA VAL A 3 9.02 -6.88 -16.59
C VAL A 3 8.94 -7.51 -15.21
N PRO A 4 9.46 -6.87 -14.15
CA PRO A 4 9.37 -7.43 -12.81
C PRO A 4 7.89 -7.68 -12.49
N GLU A 5 7.60 -8.87 -12.00
CA GLU A 5 6.26 -9.22 -11.49
C GLU A 5 5.86 -8.20 -10.42
N ASP A 6 4.59 -7.78 -10.42
CA ASP A 6 4.06 -6.86 -9.42
C ASP A 6 4.40 -7.36 -8.00
N VAL A 7 4.93 -6.49 -7.14
CA VAL A 7 5.33 -6.86 -5.78
C VAL A 7 4.13 -6.73 -4.84
N HIS A 8 3.75 -7.85 -4.20
CA HIS A 8 2.69 -7.84 -3.20
C HIS A 8 3.21 -7.24 -1.88
N VAL A 9 2.70 -6.04 -1.52
CA VAL A 9 3.11 -5.33 -0.30
C VAL A 9 2.18 -5.52 0.91
N GLY A 10 0.99 -6.08 0.67
CA GLY A 10 0.09 -6.51 1.74
C GLY A 10 -1.38 -6.50 1.35
N LYS A 11 -2.24 -6.76 2.34
CA LYS A 11 -3.70 -6.79 2.17
C LYS A 11 -4.36 -5.58 2.78
N VAL A 12 -5.35 -5.04 2.07
CA VAL A 12 -6.20 -3.95 2.56
C VAL A 12 -6.96 -4.41 3.81
N ALA A 13 -6.87 -3.61 4.87
CA ALA A 13 -7.71 -3.72 6.05
C ALA A 13 -8.84 -2.69 5.98
N ILE A 14 -8.41 -1.43 6.00
CA ILE A 14 -9.14 -0.16 6.14
C ILE A 14 -9.14 0.72 4.89
N VAL A 15 -10.20 1.45 4.54
CA VAL A 15 -10.02 2.76 3.93
C VAL A 15 -10.55 3.80 4.92
N GLU A 16 -9.70 4.72 5.37
CA GLU A 16 -10.08 5.79 6.32
C GLU A 16 -9.60 7.14 5.77
N GLY A 17 -10.54 8.04 5.51
CA GLY A 17 -10.25 9.34 4.90
C GLY A 17 -9.57 9.19 3.53
N GLU A 18 -8.42 9.85 3.36
CA GLU A 18 -7.61 9.83 2.13
C GLU A 18 -6.55 8.72 2.12
N TYR A 19 -6.65 7.74 3.02
CA TYR A 19 -5.64 6.70 3.19
C TYR A 19 -6.24 5.30 3.26
N LEU A 20 -5.47 4.36 2.72
CA LEU A 20 -5.70 2.93 2.82
C LEU A 20 -4.79 2.33 3.88
N LYS A 21 -5.36 1.57 4.80
CA LYS A 21 -4.62 0.89 5.86
C LYS A 21 -4.37 -0.57 5.49
N LEU A 22 -3.13 -1.02 5.61
CA LEU A 22 -2.78 -2.43 5.45
C LEU A 22 -2.99 -3.23 6.74
N LYS A 23 -3.35 -4.52 6.57
CA LYS A 23 -3.45 -5.47 7.68
C LYS A 23 -2.06 -5.72 8.26
N ARG A 24 -1.94 -5.54 9.58
CA ARG A 24 -0.71 -5.77 10.35
C ARG A 24 -0.04 -7.12 10.03
N HIS A 25 -0.81 -8.20 9.92
CA HIS A 25 -0.26 -9.54 9.66
C HIS A 25 -0.06 -9.86 8.18
N SER A 26 -0.20 -8.87 7.30
CA SER A 26 -0.02 -9.04 5.86
C SER A 26 1.12 -8.18 5.30
N THR A 27 1.86 -7.50 6.17
CA THR A 27 3.06 -6.71 5.85
C THR A 27 4.30 -7.47 6.34
N GLU A 28 5.44 -7.27 5.68
CA GLU A 28 6.69 -8.00 5.99
C GLU A 28 7.22 -7.69 7.40
N ASP A 29 7.01 -6.46 7.88
CA ASP A 29 7.46 -5.97 9.20
C ASP A 29 6.42 -6.14 10.32
N ALA A 30 5.27 -6.76 10.02
CA ALA A 30 4.18 -6.93 10.96
C ALA A 30 3.62 -5.62 11.58
N HIS A 31 3.71 -4.48 10.88
CA HIS A 31 3.10 -3.20 11.27
C HIS A 31 1.93 -2.78 10.37
N HIS A 32 1.14 -1.81 10.86
CA HIS A 32 0.13 -1.15 10.06
C HIS A 32 0.78 -0.06 9.21
N HIS A 33 0.66 -0.20 7.90
CA HIS A 33 1.06 0.85 6.96
C HIS A 33 -0.16 1.56 6.41
N TRP A 34 0.01 2.86 6.20
CA TRP A 34 -0.98 3.72 5.59
C TRP A 34 -0.47 4.23 4.26
N ILE A 35 -1.28 4.02 3.23
CA ILE A 35 -0.98 4.33 1.85
C ILE A 35 -1.93 5.41 1.37
N PRO A 36 -1.46 6.54 0.85
CA PRO A 36 -2.33 7.57 0.29
C PRO A 36 -3.17 7.01 -0.87
N LEU A 37 -4.46 7.34 -0.92
CA LEU A 37 -5.31 6.94 -2.05
C LEU A 37 -4.83 7.55 -3.37
N SER A 38 -4.11 8.68 -3.33
CA SER A 38 -3.48 9.30 -4.50
C SER A 38 -2.41 8.42 -5.17
N TRP A 39 -1.92 7.39 -4.48
CA TRP A 39 -0.97 6.43 -5.03
C TRP A 39 -1.64 5.30 -5.80
N ILE A 40 -2.97 5.20 -5.76
CA ILE A 40 -3.69 4.14 -6.48
C ILE A 40 -3.65 4.45 -7.97
N GLU A 41 -3.05 3.56 -8.74
CA GLU A 41 -3.11 3.61 -10.21
C GLU A 41 -4.46 3.05 -10.69
N LYS A 42 -4.82 1.87 -10.18
CA LYS A 42 -6.03 1.15 -10.58
C LYS A 42 -6.50 0.19 -9.49
N VAL A 43 -7.81 -0.05 -9.49
CA VAL A 43 -8.46 -1.07 -8.66
C VAL A 43 -9.09 -2.11 -9.59
N THR A 44 -8.85 -3.38 -9.31
CA THR A 44 -9.38 -4.50 -10.08
C THR A 44 -9.90 -5.58 -9.14
N ASP A 45 -10.54 -6.61 -9.68
CA ASP A 45 -10.96 -7.79 -8.91
C ASP A 45 -9.79 -8.51 -8.22
N LYS A 46 -8.57 -8.41 -8.79
CA LYS A 46 -7.35 -8.99 -8.22
C LYS A 46 -6.77 -8.18 -7.05
N GLY A 47 -7.16 -6.91 -6.91
CA GLY A 47 -6.65 -6.03 -5.88
C GLY A 47 -6.38 -4.60 -6.35
N VAL A 48 -5.69 -3.86 -5.48
CA VAL A 48 -5.31 -2.45 -5.68
C VAL A 48 -3.86 -2.39 -6.14
N PHE A 49 -3.63 -1.68 -7.25
CA PHE A 49 -2.30 -1.48 -7.81
C PHE A 49 -1.88 -0.03 -7.58
N LEU A 50 -0.64 0.15 -7.15
CA LEU A 50 -0.07 1.46 -6.86
C LEU A 50 0.74 1.96 -8.05
N ASN A 51 0.75 3.28 -8.26
CA ASN A 51 1.60 3.95 -9.24
C ASN A 51 3.04 4.17 -8.72
N LYS A 52 3.48 3.35 -7.76
CA LYS A 52 4.75 3.49 -7.03
C LYS A 52 5.59 2.24 -7.15
N ASN A 53 6.90 2.43 -7.28
CA ASN A 53 7.85 1.33 -7.18
C ASN A 53 8.15 0.98 -5.71
N VAL A 54 8.87 -0.12 -5.48
CA VAL A 54 9.17 -0.65 -4.13
C VAL A 54 9.88 0.39 -3.26
N GLU A 55 10.84 1.13 -3.80
CA GLU A 55 11.59 2.14 -3.04
C GLU A 55 10.66 3.29 -2.62
N GLU A 56 9.91 3.87 -3.56
CA GLU A 56 8.93 4.93 -3.24
C GLU A 56 7.90 4.47 -2.21
N TYR A 57 7.44 3.22 -2.32
CA TYR A 57 6.55 2.62 -1.34
C TYR A 57 7.16 2.53 0.06
N MET A 58 8.42 2.08 0.15
CA MET A 58 9.12 1.91 1.42
C MET A 58 9.37 3.25 2.11
N TRP A 59 9.69 4.31 1.36
CA TRP A 59 10.01 5.62 1.92
C TRP A 59 8.80 6.53 2.17
N GLY A 60 7.73 6.41 1.37
CA GLY A 60 6.59 7.33 1.45
C GLY A 60 5.34 6.78 2.12
N ARG A 61 5.30 5.48 2.47
CA ARG A 61 4.23 4.95 3.32
C ARG A 61 4.34 5.54 4.73
N LEU A 62 3.22 5.57 5.46
CA LEU A 62 3.23 6.00 6.86
C LEU A 62 3.10 4.78 7.79
N ASP A 63 4.04 4.64 8.73
CA ASP A 63 3.98 3.60 9.77
C ASP A 63 2.98 3.93 10.91
N LYS A 64 2.48 5.17 10.93
CA LYS A 64 1.52 5.68 11.92
C LYS A 64 0.29 6.22 11.20
N SER A 65 -0.84 6.26 11.92
CA SER A 65 -2.07 6.83 11.39
C SER A 65 -1.87 8.29 11.01
N PRO A 66 -2.30 8.72 9.81
CA PRO A 66 -2.29 10.13 9.44
C PRO A 66 -3.18 10.92 10.40
N VAL A 67 -2.64 11.97 11.00
CA VAL A 67 -3.41 12.89 11.85
C VAL A 67 -4.27 13.74 10.91
N HIS A 68 -5.59 13.69 11.10
CA HIS A 68 -6.55 14.52 10.37
C HIS A 68 -6.37 16.00 10.70
#